data_AF-A0A1E1WWE9-F1
#
_entry.id   AF-A0A1E1WWE9-F1
#
_cell.length_a   1.000
_cell.length_b   1.000
_cell.length_c   1.000
_cell.angle_alpha   90.00
_cell.angle_beta   90.00
_cell.angle_gamma   90.00
#
_symmetry.space_group_name_H-M   'P 1'
#
loop_
_entity.id
_entity.type
_entity.pdbx_description
1 polymer ?
#
loop_
_entity_poly.entity_id
_entity_poly.type
_entity_poly.pdbx_seq_one_letter_code
_entity_poly.pdbx_strand_id
1 'polypeptide(L)'
;SVKCIGKSSKEGHPCLHCKYLRKALQTRKCRLQKKLPKPSCKTSHRLRAANRKLKRLESKVETLNESISRMKNATAATAEKILQDKLKHLSTKQQLAVRHCFEAAKRKSARGMNYDKEWMLECILLKMRSPKLYEYIRRQSILVLPGRTTLRKYMSNYMGSFGFNERMFETLKEKTSAMDPFKRHGGLVIDEMKLSEHLSAD
;
A
#
# COMPACT_ATOMS: atom_id res chain seq x y z
N SER A 1 40.07 -14.28 -42.22
CA SER A 1 40.05 -13.44 -43.44
C SER A 1 41.11 -13.91 -44.41
N VAL A 2 40.70 -14.55 -45.50
CA VAL A 2 41.62 -15.02 -46.56
C VAL A 2 42.15 -13.81 -47.32
N LYS A 3 43.47 -13.53 -47.23
CA LYS A 3 44.12 -12.45 -47.98
C LYS A 3 44.37 -12.90 -49.41
N CYS A 4 43.99 -12.07 -50.38
CA CYS A 4 44.15 -12.28 -51.82
C CYS A 4 45.64 -12.32 -52.20
N ILE A 5 46.16 -13.44 -52.75
CA ILE A 5 47.58 -13.63 -53.15
C ILE A 5 47.88 -13.00 -54.54
N GLY A 6 46.99 -12.14 -55.04
CA GLY A 6 47.01 -11.68 -56.43
C GLY A 6 48.15 -10.70 -56.72
N LYS A 7 49.06 -11.08 -57.62
CA LYS A 7 50.10 -10.20 -58.20
C LYS A 7 49.44 -8.99 -58.88
N SER A 8 49.62 -7.80 -58.30
CA SER A 8 49.35 -6.52 -58.93
C SER A 8 50.67 -6.00 -59.51
N SER A 9 50.67 -5.49 -60.74
CA SER A 9 51.88 -4.91 -61.37
C SER A 9 52.36 -3.60 -60.72
N LYS A 10 51.65 -3.06 -59.73
CA LYS A 10 52.02 -1.87 -58.95
C LYS A 10 51.64 -2.04 -57.48
N GLU A 11 52.52 -1.68 -56.55
CA GLU A 11 52.25 -1.70 -55.11
C GLU A 11 51.03 -0.82 -54.79
N GLY A 12 50.07 -1.37 -54.05
CA GLY A 12 48.87 -0.64 -53.59
C GLY A 12 47.60 -0.77 -54.46
N HIS A 13 47.66 -1.38 -55.66
CA HIS A 13 46.45 -1.59 -56.47
C HIS A 13 45.84 -3.00 -56.27
N PRO A 14 44.50 -3.12 -56.16
CA PRO A 14 43.85 -4.42 -56.06
C PRO A 14 44.01 -5.20 -57.37
N CYS A 15 44.35 -6.49 -57.28
CA CYS A 15 44.47 -7.34 -58.47
C CYS A 15 43.14 -7.40 -59.24
N LEU A 16 43.21 -7.69 -60.55
CA LEU A 16 42.05 -7.75 -61.45
C LEU A 16 40.93 -8.63 -60.87
N HIS A 17 41.26 -9.81 -60.34
CA HIS A 17 40.28 -10.73 -59.75
C HIS A 17 39.58 -10.13 -58.52
N CYS A 18 40.33 -9.50 -57.62
CA CYS A 18 39.79 -8.85 -56.43
C CYS A 18 38.99 -7.56 -56.78
N LYS A 19 39.30 -6.89 -57.90
CA LYS A 19 38.48 -5.80 -58.48
C LYS A 19 37.15 -6.31 -59.04
N TYR A 20 37.16 -7.40 -59.80
CA TYR A 20 35.93 -8.02 -60.33
C TYR A 20 35.05 -8.60 -59.23
N LEU A 21 35.63 -9.30 -58.25
CA LEU A 21 34.89 -9.81 -57.10
C LEU A 21 34.23 -8.69 -56.30
N ARG A 22 34.94 -7.57 -56.06
CA ARG A 22 34.37 -6.40 -55.39
C ARG A 22 33.19 -5.81 -56.19
N LYS A 23 33.34 -5.71 -57.52
CA LYS A 23 32.25 -5.24 -58.40
C LYS A 23 31.07 -6.21 -58.41
N ALA A 24 31.30 -7.52 -58.38
CA ALA A 24 30.26 -8.55 -58.30
C ALA A 24 29.52 -8.51 -56.95
N LEU A 25 30.25 -8.35 -55.84
CA LEU A 25 29.67 -8.20 -54.50
C LEU A 25 28.86 -6.90 -54.36
N GLN A 26 29.35 -5.77 -54.89
CA GLN A 26 28.58 -4.52 -54.97
C GLN A 26 27.32 -4.69 -55.81
N THR A 27 27.42 -5.33 -56.98
CA THR A 27 26.27 -5.60 -57.85
C THR A 27 25.23 -6.49 -57.15
N ARG A 28 25.68 -7.54 -56.43
CA ARG A 28 24.82 -8.42 -55.63
C ARG A 28 24.14 -7.65 -54.49
N LYS A 29 24.87 -6.79 -53.79
CA LYS A 29 24.33 -5.93 -52.72
C LYS A 29 23.25 -4.98 -53.25
N CYS A 30 23.49 -4.33 -54.39
CA CYS A 30 22.50 -3.48 -55.04
C CYS A 30 21.26 -4.26 -55.51
N ARG A 31 21.43 -5.48 -56.05
CA ARG A 31 20.30 -6.35 -56.43
C ARG A 31 19.47 -6.78 -55.22
N LEU A 32 20.11 -7.15 -54.11
CA LEU A 32 19.41 -7.50 -52.86
C LEU A 32 18.66 -6.30 -52.27
N GLN A 33 19.25 -5.10 -52.29
CA GLN A 33 18.59 -3.85 -51.88
C GLN A 33 17.40 -3.49 -52.77
N LYS A 34 17.44 -3.80 -54.06
CA LYS A 34 16.30 -3.60 -54.99
C LYS A 34 15.19 -4.66 -54.83
N LYS A 35 15.51 -5.86 -54.34
CA LYS A 35 14.55 -6.94 -54.07
C LYS A 35 13.83 -6.80 -52.73
N LEU A 36 14.39 -6.04 -51.79
CA LEU A 36 13.68 -5.70 -50.54
C LEU A 36 12.44 -4.87 -50.88
N PRO A 37 11.23 -5.30 -50.48
CA PRO A 37 10.02 -4.53 -50.73
C PRO A 37 10.17 -3.17 -50.05
N LYS A 38 10.16 -2.09 -50.85
CA LYS A 38 10.08 -0.74 -50.30
C LYS A 38 8.80 -0.67 -49.47
N PRO A 39 8.84 -0.17 -48.22
CA PRO A 39 7.62 -0.04 -47.43
C PRO A 39 6.63 0.81 -48.24
N SER A 40 5.45 0.25 -48.50
CA SER A 40 4.44 0.97 -49.29
C SER A 40 4.14 2.31 -48.61
N CYS A 41 3.94 3.37 -49.40
CA CYS A 41 3.56 4.69 -48.88
C CYS A 41 2.38 4.58 -47.90
N LYS A 42 1.44 3.67 -48.18
CA LYS A 42 0.28 3.37 -47.34
C LYS A 42 0.68 2.80 -45.96
N THR A 43 1.66 1.90 -45.90
CA THR A 43 2.14 1.29 -44.63
C THR A 43 2.88 2.32 -43.77
N SER A 44 3.76 3.11 -44.38
CA SER A 44 4.47 4.21 -43.68
C SER A 44 3.50 5.27 -43.16
N HIS A 45 2.50 5.63 -43.96
CA HIS A 45 1.47 6.60 -43.58
C HIS A 45 0.59 6.08 -42.44
N ARG A 46 0.17 4.80 -42.48
CA ARG A 46 -0.57 4.15 -41.39
C ARG A 46 0.22 4.13 -40.08
N LEU A 47 1.51 3.81 -40.14
CA LEU A 47 2.39 3.76 -38.97
C LEU A 47 2.60 5.16 -38.37
N ARG A 48 2.76 6.19 -39.22
CA ARG A 48 2.77 7.60 -38.77
C ARG A 48 1.45 8.02 -38.15
N ALA A 49 0.31 7.66 -38.72
CA ALA A 49 -1.00 7.98 -38.17
C ALA A 49 -1.22 7.29 -36.81
N ALA A 50 -0.81 6.04 -36.66
CA ALA A 50 -0.84 5.30 -35.40
C ALA A 50 0.06 5.96 -34.34
N ASN A 51 1.29 6.32 -34.68
CA ASN A 51 2.20 7.03 -33.76
C ASN A 51 1.66 8.41 -33.35
N ARG A 52 1.03 9.15 -34.27
CA ARG A 52 0.36 10.42 -33.93
C ARG A 52 -0.82 10.19 -32.98
N LYS A 53 -1.57 9.11 -33.15
CA LYS A 53 -2.67 8.73 -32.24
C LYS A 53 -2.15 8.36 -30.86
N LEU A 54 -1.08 7.58 -30.77
CA LEU A 54 -0.42 7.24 -29.50
C LEU A 54 0.05 8.51 -28.78
N LYS A 55 0.77 9.40 -29.47
CA LYS A 55 1.25 10.65 -28.87
C LYS A 55 0.11 11.56 -28.37
N ARG A 56 -1.01 11.61 -29.09
CA ARG A 56 -2.22 12.32 -28.64
C ARG A 56 -2.85 11.68 -27.40
N LEU A 57 -2.90 10.35 -27.35
CA LEU A 57 -3.43 9.63 -26.19
C LEU A 57 -2.53 9.80 -24.97
N GLU A 58 -1.21 9.73 -25.13
CA GLU A 58 -0.23 9.99 -24.06
C GLU A 58 -0.41 11.41 -23.49
N SER A 59 -0.44 12.43 -24.35
CA SER A 59 -0.69 13.82 -23.91
C SER A 59 -2.06 14.00 -23.25
N LYS A 60 -3.08 13.24 -23.69
CA LYS A 60 -4.40 13.26 -23.04
C LYS A 60 -4.37 12.60 -21.66
N VAL A 61 -3.61 11.51 -21.49
CA VAL A 61 -3.42 10.88 -20.17
C VAL A 61 -2.66 11.81 -19.23
N GLU A 62 -1.64 12.50 -19.72
CA GLU A 62 -0.86 13.47 -18.95
C GLU A 62 -1.73 14.64 -18.47
N THR A 63 -2.46 15.29 -19.38
CA THR A 63 -3.38 16.39 -19.03
C THR A 63 -4.50 15.97 -18.08
N LEU A 64 -5.05 14.75 -18.23
CA LEU A 64 -6.02 14.20 -17.29
C LEU A 64 -5.39 13.95 -15.91
N ASN A 65 -4.19 13.38 -15.85
CA ASN A 65 -3.47 13.18 -14.59
C ASN A 65 -3.16 14.50 -13.88
N GLU A 66 -2.79 15.55 -14.63
CA GLU A 66 -2.59 16.90 -14.09
C GLU A 66 -3.90 17.50 -13.57
N SER A 67 -5.00 17.32 -14.30
CA SER A 67 -6.33 17.78 -13.85
C SER A 67 -6.77 17.08 -12.57
N ILE A 68 -6.62 15.75 -12.51
CA ILE A 68 -6.89 14.95 -11.31
C ILE A 68 -6.00 15.41 -10.15
N SER A 69 -4.71 15.67 -10.39
CA SER A 69 -3.78 16.14 -9.36
C SER A 69 -4.18 17.53 -8.83
N ARG A 70 -4.56 18.46 -9.72
CA ARG A 70 -5.09 19.77 -9.32
C ARG A 70 -6.37 19.65 -8.49
N MET A 71 -7.33 18.84 -8.91
CA MET A 71 -8.57 18.62 -8.16
C MET A 71 -8.31 17.98 -6.78
N LYS A 72 -7.40 17.00 -6.70
CA LYS A 72 -7.01 16.39 -5.42
C LYS A 72 -6.38 17.40 -4.47
N ASN A 73 -5.49 18.27 -4.97
CA ASN A 73 -4.80 19.26 -4.14
C ASN A 73 -5.77 20.34 -3.64
N ALA A 74 -6.67 20.82 -4.50
CA ALA A 74 -7.68 21.82 -4.14
C ALA A 74 -8.69 21.29 -3.11
N THR A 75 -9.03 20.00 -3.18
CA THR A 75 -9.97 19.37 -2.25
C THR A 75 -9.31 18.95 -0.94
N ALA A 76 -8.05 18.52 -0.93
CA ALA A 76 -7.38 18.01 0.27
C ALA A 76 -7.27 19.07 1.39
N ALA A 77 -6.87 20.30 1.07
CA ALA A 77 -6.66 21.35 2.08
C ALA A 77 -7.99 21.88 2.66
N THR A 78 -9.01 21.99 1.82
CA THR A 78 -10.34 22.49 2.21
C THR A 78 -11.14 21.42 2.94
N ALA A 79 -11.01 20.15 2.55
CA ALA A 79 -11.78 19.04 3.12
C ALA A 79 -11.38 18.72 4.57
N GLU A 80 -10.10 18.82 4.94
CA GLU A 80 -9.67 18.46 6.30
C GLU A 80 -10.19 19.46 7.35
N LYS A 81 -10.18 20.77 7.04
CA LYS A 81 -10.73 21.79 7.93
C LYS A 81 -12.24 21.64 8.10
N ILE A 82 -12.96 21.44 6.99
CA ILE A 82 -14.41 21.20 7.00
C ILE A 82 -14.74 19.91 7.77
N LEU A 83 -13.94 18.86 7.61
CA LEU A 83 -14.12 17.61 8.33
C LEU A 83 -13.96 17.82 9.83
N GLN A 84 -12.90 18.51 10.26
CA GLN A 84 -12.70 18.81 11.68
C GLN A 84 -13.84 19.62 12.28
N ASP A 85 -14.33 20.64 11.57
CA ASP A 85 -15.46 21.45 12.04
C ASP A 85 -16.75 20.63 12.19
N LYS A 86 -17.03 19.72 11.25
CA LYS A 86 -18.18 18.81 11.37
C LYS A 86 -18.00 17.78 12.49
N LEU A 87 -16.78 17.30 12.71
CA LEU A 87 -16.47 16.33 13.75
C LEU A 87 -16.63 16.90 15.17
N LYS A 88 -16.44 18.22 15.37
CA LYS A 88 -16.58 18.87 16.69
C LYS A 88 -17.95 18.64 17.34
N HIS A 89 -19.00 18.43 16.56
CA HIS A 89 -20.36 18.18 17.06
C HIS A 89 -20.59 16.72 17.50
N LEU A 90 -19.69 15.80 17.16
CA LEU A 90 -19.80 14.39 17.53
C LEU A 90 -19.11 14.11 18.87
N SER A 91 -19.53 13.04 19.54
CA SER A 91 -18.81 12.55 20.73
C SER A 91 -17.38 12.14 20.38
N THR A 92 -16.46 12.23 21.34
CA THR A 92 -15.04 11.87 21.15
C THR A 92 -14.86 10.46 20.57
N LYS A 93 -15.63 9.49 21.05
CA LYS A 93 -15.62 8.11 20.54
C LYS A 93 -16.05 8.00 19.08
N GLN A 94 -17.09 8.74 18.69
CA GLN A 94 -17.56 8.78 17.30
C GLN A 94 -16.55 9.49 16.39
N GLN A 95 -15.92 10.57 16.88
CA GLN A 95 -14.86 11.26 16.15
C GLN A 95 -13.70 10.31 15.82
N LEU A 96 -13.28 9.51 16.80
CA LEU A 96 -12.20 8.53 16.66
C LEU A 96 -12.54 7.45 15.62
N ALA A 97 -13.76 6.90 15.70
CA ALA A 97 -14.26 5.92 14.73
C ALA A 97 -14.25 6.47 13.30
N VAL A 98 -14.76 7.69 13.12
CA VAL A 98 -14.83 8.34 11.81
C VAL A 98 -13.42 8.64 11.26
N ARG A 99 -12.51 9.16 12.10
CA ARG A 99 -11.11 9.37 11.70
C ARG A 99 -10.45 8.09 11.21
N HIS A 100 -10.61 6.98 11.93
CA HIS A 100 -10.09 5.69 11.51
C HIS A 100 -10.72 5.19 10.20
N CYS A 101 -12.01 5.42 9.95
CA CYS A 101 -12.64 5.14 8.66
C CYS A 101 -11.98 5.93 7.51
N PHE A 102 -11.76 7.23 7.69
CA PHE A 102 -11.08 8.04 6.69
C PHE A 102 -9.62 7.64 6.48
N GLU A 103 -8.89 7.30 7.54
CA GLU A 103 -7.53 6.78 7.42
C GLU A 103 -7.46 5.47 6.65
N ALA A 104 -8.38 4.54 6.94
CA ALA A 104 -8.45 3.27 6.23
C ALA A 104 -8.77 3.49 4.74
N ALA A 105 -9.69 4.41 4.43
CA ALA A 105 -10.04 4.77 3.05
C ALA A 105 -8.88 5.45 2.29
N LYS A 106 -8.03 6.22 2.98
CA LYS A 106 -6.82 6.83 2.37
C LYS A 106 -5.77 5.79 1.99
N ARG A 107 -5.76 4.61 2.62
CA ARG A 107 -4.75 3.56 2.39
C ARG A 107 -5.20 2.57 1.30
N LYS A 108 -4.22 2.01 0.60
CA LYS A 108 -4.45 0.95 -0.40
C LYS A 108 -4.77 -0.42 0.23
N SER A 109 -4.43 -0.60 1.51
CA SER A 109 -4.62 -1.85 2.25
C SER A 109 -4.86 -1.57 3.73
N ALA A 110 -5.64 -2.43 4.37
CA ALA A 110 -5.89 -2.40 5.82
C ALA A 110 -4.73 -3.00 6.64
N ARG A 111 -3.72 -3.61 5.99
CA ARG A 111 -2.55 -4.17 6.69
C ARG A 111 -1.66 -3.04 7.22
N GLY A 112 -1.17 -3.20 8.45
CA GLY A 112 -0.26 -2.24 9.08
C GLY A 112 -0.93 -0.95 9.55
N MET A 113 -2.27 -0.95 9.69
CA MET A 113 -2.97 0.18 10.29
C MET A 113 -2.62 0.33 11.77
N ASN A 114 -2.22 1.54 12.15
CA ASN A 114 -2.04 1.93 13.54
C ASN A 114 -3.39 2.39 14.11
N TYR A 115 -3.64 2.00 15.35
CA TYR A 115 -4.87 2.34 16.07
C TYR A 115 -4.49 3.09 17.35
N ASP A 116 -5.29 4.09 17.69
CA ASP A 116 -5.10 4.83 18.94
C ASP A 116 -5.41 3.94 20.15
N LYS A 117 -4.71 4.18 21.27
CA LYS A 117 -4.89 3.38 22.49
C LYS A 117 -6.33 3.42 23.00
N GLU A 118 -6.97 4.58 22.90
CA GLU A 118 -8.39 4.77 23.27
C GLU A 118 -9.32 3.93 22.38
N TRP A 119 -9.10 3.94 21.05
CA TRP A 119 -9.88 3.12 20.13
C TRP A 119 -9.69 1.63 20.37
N MET A 120 -8.46 1.22 20.67
CA MET A 120 -8.14 -0.16 21.01
C MET A 120 -8.88 -0.61 22.26
N LEU A 121 -8.97 0.24 23.28
CA LEU A 121 -9.73 -0.05 24.50
C LEU A 121 -11.23 -0.24 24.19
N GLU A 122 -11.84 0.66 23.41
CA GLU A 122 -13.24 0.52 22.99
C GLU A 122 -13.47 -0.77 22.19
N CYS A 123 -12.53 -1.14 21.32
CA CYS A 123 -12.59 -2.41 20.58
C CYS A 123 -12.52 -3.64 21.50
N ILE A 124 -11.71 -3.59 22.56
CA ILE A 124 -11.63 -4.65 23.58
C ILE A 124 -12.96 -4.74 24.32
N LEU A 125 -13.50 -3.62 24.79
CA LEU A 125 -14.78 -3.56 25.50
C LEU A 125 -15.93 -4.10 24.64
N LEU A 126 -15.99 -3.72 23.35
CA LEU A 126 -16.98 -4.21 22.41
C LEU A 126 -16.88 -5.74 22.24
N LYS A 127 -15.65 -6.27 22.13
CA LYS A 127 -15.43 -7.71 22.02
C LYS A 127 -15.81 -8.46 23.31
N MET A 128 -15.52 -7.89 24.48
CA MET A 128 -15.95 -8.45 25.77
C MET A 128 -17.48 -8.49 25.90
N ARG A 129 -18.16 -7.45 25.40
CA ARG A 129 -19.63 -7.38 25.41
C ARG A 129 -20.27 -8.41 24.49
N SER A 130 -19.77 -8.55 23.27
CA SER A 130 -20.23 -9.57 22.32
C SER A 130 -19.17 -9.90 21.27
N PRO A 131 -18.49 -11.06 21.39
CA PRO A 131 -17.49 -11.49 20.40
C PRO A 131 -18.10 -11.72 19.02
N LYS A 132 -19.35 -12.21 18.97
CA LYS A 132 -20.08 -12.46 17.72
C LYS A 132 -20.37 -11.15 16.98
N LEU A 133 -20.86 -10.13 17.69
CA LEU A 133 -21.13 -8.81 17.11
C LEU A 133 -19.84 -8.16 16.61
N TYR A 134 -18.76 -8.23 17.39
CA TYR A 134 -17.45 -7.70 17.00
C TYR A 134 -16.99 -8.29 15.65
N GLU A 135 -17.07 -9.62 15.50
CA GLU A 135 -16.69 -10.30 14.28
C GLU A 135 -17.62 -10.00 13.11
N TYR A 136 -18.92 -9.83 13.36
CA TYR A 136 -19.87 -9.41 12.34
C TYR A 136 -19.53 -8.02 11.78
N ILE A 137 -19.38 -7.01 12.66
CA ILE A 137 -19.04 -5.63 12.28
C ILE A 137 -17.73 -5.58 11.49
N ARG A 138 -16.73 -6.35 11.94
CA ARG A 138 -15.41 -6.42 11.30
C ARG A 138 -15.47 -7.08 9.92
N ARG A 139 -16.19 -8.21 9.78
CA ARG A 139 -16.30 -8.94 8.50
C ARG A 139 -17.10 -8.16 7.46
N GLN A 140 -18.15 -7.46 7.90
CA GLN A 140 -18.95 -6.59 7.04
C GLN A 140 -18.29 -5.24 6.76
N SER A 141 -17.09 -4.98 7.30
CA SER A 141 -16.36 -3.72 7.15
C SER A 141 -17.18 -2.47 7.51
N ILE A 142 -18.13 -2.60 8.45
CA ILE A 142 -18.99 -1.50 8.89
C ILE A 142 -18.15 -0.45 9.63
N LEU A 143 -17.20 -0.91 10.45
CA LEU A 143 -16.22 -0.09 11.14
C LEU A 143 -14.82 -0.65 10.94
N VAL A 144 -13.83 0.23 11.06
CA VAL A 144 -12.42 -0.17 10.97
C VAL A 144 -11.97 -0.73 12.31
N LEU A 145 -12.04 -2.06 12.41
CA LEU A 145 -11.74 -2.80 13.63
C LEU A 145 -10.43 -3.61 13.50
N PRO A 146 -9.62 -3.66 14.57
CA PRO A 146 -8.38 -4.44 14.59
C PRO A 146 -8.62 -5.95 14.42
N GLY A 147 -7.58 -6.66 14.00
CA GLY A 147 -7.62 -8.12 13.89
C GLY A 147 -7.68 -8.81 15.25
N ARG A 148 -8.13 -10.08 15.27
CA ARG A 148 -8.09 -10.93 16.47
C ARG A 148 -6.69 -11.02 17.07
N THR A 149 -5.69 -11.17 16.20
CA THR A 149 -4.27 -11.24 16.57
C THR A 149 -3.78 -9.93 17.16
N THR A 150 -4.16 -8.79 16.57
CA THR A 150 -3.85 -7.45 17.09
C THR A 150 -4.45 -7.25 18.48
N LEU A 151 -5.73 -7.56 18.65
CA LEU A 151 -6.36 -7.47 19.98
C LEU A 151 -5.70 -8.40 20.99
N ARG A 152 -5.37 -9.64 20.63
CA ARG A 152 -4.67 -10.57 21.52
C ARG A 152 -3.31 -10.02 21.96
N LYS A 153 -2.52 -9.45 21.04
CA LYS A 153 -1.23 -8.81 21.36
C LYS A 153 -1.37 -7.61 22.29
N TYR A 154 -2.45 -6.84 22.15
CA TYR A 154 -2.70 -5.74 23.09
C TYR A 154 -3.13 -6.27 24.45
N MET A 155 -3.99 -7.28 24.49
CA MET A 155 -4.46 -7.91 25.72
C MET A 155 -3.38 -8.71 26.45
N SER A 156 -2.41 -9.30 25.75
CA SER A 156 -1.32 -10.06 26.39
C SER A 156 -0.49 -9.21 27.35
N ASN A 157 -0.35 -7.91 27.06
CA ASN A 157 0.32 -6.97 27.96
C ASN A 157 -0.45 -6.73 29.27
N TYR A 158 -1.75 -7.07 29.30
CA TYR A 158 -2.63 -6.92 30.46
C TYR A 158 -2.96 -8.26 31.13
N MET A 159 -2.59 -9.40 30.54
CA MET A 159 -2.83 -10.70 31.17
C MET A 159 -2.01 -10.78 32.45
N GLY A 160 -2.71 -10.90 33.58
CA GLY A 160 -2.10 -10.91 34.89
C GLY A 160 -1.21 -12.14 35.07
N SER A 161 -0.07 -11.95 35.72
CA SER A 161 0.68 -13.04 36.34
C SER A 161 -0.08 -13.55 37.58
N PHE A 162 0.30 -14.73 38.05
CA PHE A 162 -0.15 -15.20 39.36
C PHE A 162 0.24 -14.19 40.46
N GLY A 163 -0.63 -14.05 41.47
CA GLY A 163 -0.44 -13.14 42.60
C GLY A 163 -1.01 -11.74 42.37
N PHE A 164 -0.40 -10.75 43.03
CA PHE A 164 -0.85 -9.37 43.03
C PHE A 164 -0.22 -8.57 41.87
N ASN A 165 -1.05 -7.78 41.18
CA ASN A 165 -0.57 -6.87 40.13
C ASN A 165 -0.28 -5.49 40.71
N GLU A 166 1.00 -5.22 41.02
CA GLU A 166 1.45 -3.94 41.60
C GLU A 166 1.00 -2.72 40.79
N ARG A 167 1.05 -2.79 39.46
CA ARG A 167 0.64 -1.69 38.57
C ARG A 167 -0.85 -1.35 38.73
N MET A 168 -1.69 -2.34 39.03
CA MET A 168 -3.10 -2.10 39.31
C MET A 168 -3.26 -1.36 40.64
N PHE A 169 -2.49 -1.72 41.67
CA PHE A 169 -2.52 -1.01 42.96
C PHE A 169 -1.98 0.42 42.85
N GLU A 170 -0.93 0.64 42.06
CA GLU A 170 -0.44 2.00 41.75
C GLU A 170 -1.52 2.83 41.06
N THR A 171 -2.16 2.28 40.03
CA THR A 171 -3.25 2.95 39.30
C THR A 171 -4.45 3.23 40.22
N LEU A 172 -4.78 2.30 41.12
CA LEU A 172 -5.83 2.49 42.12
C LEU A 172 -5.44 3.59 43.11
N LYS A 173 -4.20 3.61 43.62
CA LYS A 173 -3.69 4.63 44.52
C LYS A 173 -3.80 6.03 43.90
N GLU A 174 -3.39 6.17 42.64
CA GLU A 174 -3.53 7.42 41.89
C GLU A 174 -4.99 7.87 41.78
N LYS A 175 -5.90 6.96 41.38
CA LYS A 175 -7.33 7.29 41.27
C LYS A 175 -7.97 7.65 42.61
N THR A 176 -7.55 7.02 43.68
CA THR A 176 -8.13 7.20 45.02
C THR A 176 -7.54 8.41 45.75
N SER A 177 -6.42 8.97 45.27
CA SER A 177 -5.76 10.13 45.88
C SER A 177 -6.64 11.39 45.92
N ALA A 178 -7.49 11.57 44.90
CA ALA A 178 -8.44 12.67 44.82
C ALA A 178 -9.78 12.40 45.53
N MET A 179 -9.95 11.20 46.11
CA MET A 179 -11.20 10.81 46.76
C MET A 179 -11.20 11.17 48.25
N ASP A 180 -12.37 11.57 48.73
CA ASP A 180 -12.62 11.81 50.15
C ASP A 180 -12.26 10.58 51.00
N PRO A 181 -11.62 10.74 52.19
CA PRO A 181 -11.21 9.63 53.05
C PRO A 181 -12.32 8.61 53.32
N PHE A 182 -13.57 9.04 53.51
CA PHE A 182 -14.68 8.12 53.78
C PHE A 182 -14.99 7.24 52.57
N LYS A 183 -14.82 7.77 51.34
CA LYS A 183 -15.02 7.01 50.10
C LYS A 183 -13.89 6.03 49.78
N ARG A 184 -12.77 6.08 50.50
CA ARG A 184 -11.64 5.15 50.33
C ARG A 184 -11.78 3.88 51.16
N HIS A 185 -12.70 3.87 52.13
CA HIS A 185 -12.96 2.69 52.94
C HIS A 185 -13.72 1.65 52.10
N GLY A 186 -13.21 0.42 52.08
CA GLY A 186 -13.81 -0.70 51.37
C GLY A 186 -13.43 -2.02 52.03
N GLY A 187 -14.21 -3.07 51.77
CA GLY A 187 -13.92 -4.44 52.21
C GLY A 187 -13.28 -5.25 51.09
N LEU A 188 -12.34 -6.13 51.44
CA LEU A 188 -11.81 -7.14 50.53
C LEU A 188 -12.52 -8.46 50.82
N VAL A 189 -13.32 -8.93 49.87
CA VAL A 189 -13.99 -10.24 49.94
C VAL A 189 -13.30 -11.16 48.95
N ILE A 190 -12.87 -12.33 49.44
CA ILE A 190 -12.16 -13.34 48.67
C ILE A 190 -12.96 -14.63 48.79
N ASP A 191 -13.18 -15.29 47.66
CA ASP A 191 -13.82 -16.59 47.57
C ASP A 191 -13.08 -17.44 46.55
N GLU A 192 -13.12 -18.76 46.72
CA GLU A 192 -12.43 -19.72 45.86
C GLU A 192 -13.40 -20.37 44.87
N MET A 193 -13.00 -20.48 43.61
CA MET A 193 -13.80 -21.13 42.57
C MET A 193 -13.13 -22.44 42.14
N LYS A 194 -13.87 -23.54 42.20
CA LYS A 194 -13.40 -24.84 41.67
C LYS A 194 -13.40 -24.80 40.14
N LEU A 195 -12.21 -24.98 39.55
CA LEU A 195 -12.02 -25.13 38.10
C LEU A 195 -11.97 -26.61 37.71
N SER A 196 -12.21 -26.91 36.43
CA SER A 196 -12.02 -28.26 35.90
C SER A 196 -10.55 -28.63 35.85
N GLU A 197 -10.18 -29.80 36.37
CA GLU A 197 -8.83 -30.32 36.33
C GLU A 197 -8.48 -30.76 34.90
N HIS A 198 -7.60 -30.00 34.22
CA HIS A 198 -7.02 -30.39 32.94
C HIS A 198 -5.60 -29.83 32.82
N LEU A 199 -4.72 -30.54 32.12
CA LEU A 199 -3.39 -30.04 31.78
C LEU A 199 -3.47 -29.23 30.48
N SER A 200 -3.09 -27.96 30.54
CA SER A 200 -2.90 -27.10 29.37
C SER A 200 -1.45 -26.66 29.28
N ALA A 201 -0.86 -26.78 28.10
CA ALA A 201 0.42 -26.17 27.77
C ALA A 201 0.17 -24.91 26.92
N ASP A 202 0.76 -23.79 27.35
CA ASP A 202 0.65 -22.47 26.70
C ASP A 202 1.52 -22.33 25.44
#